data_AF-A0A421DRS2-F1
#
_entry.id   AF-A0A421DRS2-F1
#
_cell.length_a   1.000
_cell.length_b   1.000
_cell.length_c   1.000
_cell.angle_alpha   90.00
_cell.angle_beta   90.00
_cell.angle_gamma   90.00
#
_symmetry.space_group_name_H-M   'P 1'
#
loop_
_entity.id
_entity.type
_entity.pdbx_description
1 polymer ?
#
loop_
_entity_poly.entity_id
_entity_poly.type
_entity_poly.pdbx_seq_one_letter_code
_entity_poly.pdbx_strand_id
1 'polypeptide(L)'
;MFAFAMPRLKILTAYRRHRFSILSGLLLVIGLFSLLQLVSVGIISQTMTQVRLDISANENLRQQQALMDKARMEVMNASDKLNRAGIYLLVDKETGSVGSWHSLMDEAEASLKYAEAHYKSLDTSSTASAFVELKNSYHQLYTGLVELAQGIKATNEIDIFFAVPIQAYQNDFTQKYSHYLQDNDIQQKQHGQQFLLSLDRAHTVLLVVLGLLLGVSVLVWFGVNKVIIHPLTRIIDHLRRIAAGDLSHTIETGKRSTREIDLLNNSVIQMQRGLVVLVYQVRQSVENMINQVDKVAADNRLLSEQANRQSHELKATTEHIIQLSQHLEHNTQHTRQASLHAEDTSNIAAQGEVMMNEVKTAMSDIAGRTREMTDAISMIENVAFQTHILSLNAAIEAAHAGEMGRGFSVVAREVGTLASQSSHSAQNINALIRDSDNSVETGTQLVKELNESLQEIIQAAKGTSTFLSEISEISHQQNQSIHEVTSRISTLNDTVRQNAGQVDATAQTFSSLLEQTEQLSTAVSLFLLPSNAHELPTTPDTTLIPALS
;
A
#
# COMPACT_ATOMS: atom_id res chain seq x y z
N MET A 1 -72.54 16.64 12.03
CA MET A 1 -71.80 16.76 13.30
C MET A 1 -70.37 16.33 13.02
N PHE A 2 -69.46 17.31 13.02
CA PHE A 2 -68.08 17.21 12.54
C PHE A 2 -67.24 16.24 13.39
N ALA A 3 -66.48 15.35 12.76
CA ALA A 3 -65.34 14.68 13.38
C ALA A 3 -64.10 14.99 12.54
N PHE A 4 -63.29 15.90 13.07
CA PHE A 4 -62.08 16.44 12.47
C PHE A 4 -60.96 15.38 12.46
N ALA A 5 -60.29 15.27 11.31
CA ALA A 5 -59.01 14.60 11.19
C ALA A 5 -57.90 15.44 11.85
N MET A 6 -57.03 14.79 12.63
CA MET A 6 -55.73 15.34 13.04
C MET A 6 -54.61 14.34 12.75
N PRO A 7 -53.45 14.80 12.24
CA PRO A 7 -52.35 13.96 11.79
C PRO A 7 -51.46 13.52 12.97
N ARG A 8 -51.06 12.25 12.99
CA ARG A 8 -50.04 11.73 13.92
C ARG A 8 -48.66 12.28 13.54
N LEU A 9 -48.22 13.28 14.29
CA LEU A 9 -46.85 13.78 14.33
C LEU A 9 -45.92 12.64 14.79
N LYS A 10 -45.13 12.08 13.87
CA LYS A 10 -43.94 11.27 14.19
C LYS A 10 -42.83 12.24 14.61
N ILE A 11 -42.75 12.57 15.90
CA ILE A 11 -41.57 13.22 16.49
C ILE A 11 -40.78 12.19 17.28
N LEU A 12 -39.63 11.82 16.70
CA LEU A 12 -38.35 11.54 17.37
C LEU A 12 -38.43 11.02 18.81
N THR A 13 -38.49 9.69 18.96
CA THR A 13 -37.94 9.00 20.13
C THR A 13 -36.60 8.37 19.76
N ALA A 14 -35.63 9.21 19.39
CA ALA A 14 -34.22 8.85 19.48
C ALA A 14 -33.83 8.86 20.96
N TYR A 15 -34.24 7.81 21.69
CA TYR A 15 -33.79 7.57 23.06
C TYR A 15 -32.31 7.17 22.96
N ARG A 16 -31.44 8.18 22.92
CA ARG A 16 -29.99 8.03 23.05
C ARG A 16 -29.76 7.37 24.40
N ARG A 17 -29.61 6.04 24.42
CA ARG A 17 -29.11 5.29 25.56
C ARG A 17 -27.80 5.95 25.96
N HIS A 18 -27.82 6.81 26.96
CA HIS A 18 -26.62 7.35 27.57
C HIS A 18 -25.92 6.17 28.23
N ARG A 19 -25.12 5.42 27.44
CA ARG A 19 -24.15 4.47 27.99
C ARG A 19 -23.19 5.32 28.81
N PHE A 20 -23.08 5.00 30.10
CA PHE A 20 -22.20 5.71 31.02
C PHE A 20 -20.79 5.74 30.45
N SER A 21 -20.23 6.95 30.33
CA SER A 21 -18.81 7.12 30.05
C SER A 21 -18.01 6.71 31.28
N ILE A 22 -16.82 6.16 31.07
CA ILE A 22 -15.87 5.87 32.17
C ILE A 22 -15.67 7.11 33.05
N LEU A 23 -15.57 8.29 32.43
CA LEU A 23 -15.41 9.57 33.13
C LEU A 23 -16.60 9.91 34.04
N SER A 24 -17.83 9.69 33.55
CA SER A 24 -19.04 9.95 34.35
C SER A 24 -19.14 9.02 35.57
N GLY A 25 -18.72 7.76 35.43
CA GLY A 25 -18.64 6.82 36.55
C GLY A 25 -17.59 7.22 37.59
N LEU A 26 -16.40 7.61 37.12
CA LEU A 26 -15.30 8.07 37.98
C LEU A 26 -15.66 9.35 38.75
N LEU A 27 -16.27 10.33 38.08
CA LEU A 27 -16.72 11.57 38.73
C LEU A 27 -17.82 11.32 39.77
N LEU A 28 -18.72 10.36 39.53
CA LEU A 28 -19.74 9.99 40.51
C LEU A 28 -19.12 9.37 41.77
N VAL A 29 -18.15 8.47 41.60
CA VAL A 29 -17.42 7.85 42.72
C VAL A 29 -16.65 8.89 43.53
N ILE A 30 -15.91 9.78 42.85
CA ILE A 30 -15.18 10.87 43.51
C ILE A 30 -16.16 11.80 44.23
N GLY A 31 -17.27 12.18 43.60
CA GLY A 31 -18.29 13.03 44.22
C GLY A 31 -18.88 12.40 45.49
N LEU A 32 -19.21 11.11 45.45
CA LEU A 32 -19.73 10.37 46.60
C LEU A 32 -18.70 10.26 47.72
N PHE A 33 -17.43 9.99 47.38
CA PHE A 33 -16.33 9.93 48.33
C PHE A 33 -16.10 11.29 49.01
N SER A 34 -16.03 12.37 48.23
CA SER A 34 -15.86 13.73 48.75
C SER A 34 -17.02 14.17 49.64
N LEU A 35 -18.26 13.84 49.26
CA LEU A 35 -19.45 14.11 50.08
C LEU A 35 -19.34 13.39 51.43
N LEU A 36 -18.96 12.10 51.42
CA LEU A 36 -18.83 11.30 52.63
C LEU A 36 -17.71 11.82 53.55
N GLN A 37 -16.60 12.29 52.98
CA GLN A 37 -15.54 12.96 53.74
C GLN A 37 -16.02 14.27 54.39
N LEU A 38 -16.75 15.12 53.65
CA LEU A 38 -17.27 16.38 54.19
C LEU A 38 -18.24 16.14 55.36
N VAL A 39 -19.15 15.17 55.23
CA VAL A 39 -20.08 14.80 56.31
C VAL A 39 -19.33 14.28 57.53
N SER A 40 -18.32 13.43 57.34
CA SER A 40 -17.50 12.92 58.44
C SER A 40 -16.77 14.02 59.20
N VAL A 41 -16.13 14.95 58.49
CA VAL A 41 -15.43 16.09 59.10
C VAL A 41 -16.42 16.97 59.89
N GLY A 42 -17.63 17.19 59.37
CA GLY A 42 -18.68 17.93 60.06
C GLY A 42 -19.07 17.29 61.41
N ILE A 43 -19.33 15.98 61.43
CA ILE A 43 -19.71 15.25 62.65
C ILE A 43 -18.57 15.28 63.70
N ILE A 44 -17.33 15.08 63.26
CA ILE A 44 -16.15 15.13 64.15
C ILE A 44 -15.99 16.53 64.75
N SER A 45 -16.14 17.59 63.94
CA SER A 45 -16.04 18.98 64.40
C SER A 45 -17.10 19.31 65.45
N GLN A 46 -18.34 18.86 65.25
CA GLN A 46 -19.43 19.07 66.21
C GLN A 46 -19.15 18.34 67.53
N THR A 47 -18.70 17.09 67.47
CA THR A 47 -18.37 16.28 68.65
C THR A 47 -17.21 16.90 69.44
N MET A 48 -16.18 17.41 68.75
CA MET A 48 -15.05 18.08 69.40
C MET A 48 -15.47 19.38 70.12
N THR A 49 -16.45 20.09 69.58
CA THR A 49 -17.00 21.29 70.22
C THR A 49 -17.73 20.93 71.52
N GLN A 50 -18.54 19.86 71.51
CA GLN A 50 -19.22 19.37 72.71
C GLN A 50 -18.24 18.94 73.80
N VAL A 51 -17.21 18.17 73.43
CA VAL A 51 -16.16 17.74 74.36
C VAL A 51 -15.44 18.93 75.00
N ARG A 52 -15.13 19.98 74.23
CA ARG A 52 -14.51 21.20 74.78
C ARG A 52 -15.42 21.90 75.81
N LEU A 53 -16.71 21.97 75.53
CA LEU A 53 -17.69 22.58 76.45
C LEU A 53 -17.79 21.78 77.75
N ASP A 54 -17.91 20.45 77.68
CA ASP A 54 -18.02 19.57 78.86
C ASP A 54 -16.77 19.65 79.76
N ILE A 55 -15.57 19.66 79.16
CA ILE A 55 -14.31 19.83 79.91
C ILE A 55 -14.26 21.19 80.60
N SER A 56 -14.63 22.27 79.89
CA SER A 56 -14.60 23.62 80.44
C SER A 56 -15.58 23.81 81.60
N ALA A 57 -16.79 23.24 81.50
CA ALA A 57 -17.77 23.29 82.58
C ALA A 57 -17.28 22.58 83.85
N ASN A 58 -16.67 21.40 83.70
CA ASN A 58 -16.12 20.63 84.82
C ASN A 58 -14.93 21.35 85.49
N GLU A 59 -14.04 21.94 84.69
CA GLU A 59 -12.90 22.71 85.22
C GLU A 59 -13.37 23.95 86.00
N ASN A 60 -14.38 24.66 85.50
CA ASN A 60 -14.98 25.80 86.20
C ASN A 60 -15.61 25.39 87.54
N LEU A 61 -16.36 24.29 87.57
CA LEU A 61 -16.94 23.74 88.82
C LEU A 61 -15.84 23.42 89.85
N ARG A 62 -14.75 22.78 89.41
CA ARG A 62 -13.62 22.44 90.28
C ARG A 62 -12.94 23.68 90.86
N GLN A 63 -12.73 24.73 90.05
CA GLN A 63 -12.15 25.99 90.50
C GLN A 63 -13.06 26.70 91.52
N GLN A 64 -14.37 26.72 91.27
CA GLN A 64 -15.35 27.31 92.17
C GLN A 64 -15.37 26.60 93.52
N GLN A 65 -15.36 25.27 93.53
CA GLN A 65 -15.28 24.46 94.75
C GLN A 65 -13.99 24.74 95.54
N ALA A 66 -12.83 24.80 94.86
CA ALA A 66 -11.55 25.05 95.51
C ALA A 66 -11.45 26.44 96.15
N LEU A 67 -12.01 27.47 95.52
CA LEU A 67 -12.07 28.82 96.09
C LEU A 67 -13.03 28.90 97.27
N MET A 68 -14.18 28.23 97.17
CA MET A 68 -15.16 28.18 98.25
C MET A 68 -14.64 27.43 99.48
N ASP A 69 -13.86 26.36 99.28
CA ASP A 69 -13.21 25.62 100.35
C ASP A 69 -12.18 26.49 101.11
N LYS A 70 -11.38 27.28 100.37
CA LYS A 70 -10.46 28.25 100.99
C LYS A 70 -11.19 29.32 101.80
N ALA A 71 -12.27 29.88 101.25
CA ALA A 71 -13.10 30.86 101.96
C ALA A 71 -13.72 30.25 103.23
N ARG A 72 -14.24 29.01 103.13
CA ARG A 72 -14.74 28.24 104.29
C ARG A 72 -13.66 28.09 105.36
N MET A 73 -12.48 27.61 104.99
CA MET A 73 -11.39 27.35 105.92
C MET A 73 -11.02 28.60 106.72
N GLU A 74 -10.92 29.74 106.04
CA GLU A 74 -10.61 31.02 106.70
C GLU A 74 -11.75 31.53 107.60
N VAL A 75 -13.02 31.37 107.22
CA VAL A 75 -14.16 31.70 108.09
C VAL A 75 -14.21 30.81 109.33
N MET A 76 -13.92 29.51 109.18
CA MET A 76 -13.82 28.59 110.31
C MET A 76 -12.65 28.93 111.23
N ASN A 77 -11.48 29.25 110.67
CA ASN A 77 -10.32 29.71 111.43
C ASN A 77 -10.59 31.01 112.18
N ALA A 78 -11.22 31.99 111.52
CA ALA A 78 -11.65 33.23 112.15
C ALA A 78 -12.62 32.95 113.30
N SER A 79 -13.57 32.05 113.11
CA SER A 79 -14.52 31.70 114.16
C SER A 79 -13.88 30.99 115.34
N ASP A 80 -12.95 30.06 115.13
CA ASP A 80 -12.20 29.40 116.20
C ASP A 80 -11.37 30.41 116.99
N LYS A 81 -10.63 31.28 116.29
CA LYS A 81 -9.83 32.33 116.89
C LYS A 81 -10.68 33.34 117.67
N LEU A 82 -11.84 33.74 117.14
CA LEU A 82 -12.79 34.62 117.84
C LEU A 82 -13.38 33.96 119.07
N ASN A 83 -13.72 32.67 118.98
CA ASN A 83 -14.19 31.91 120.13
C ASN A 83 -13.13 31.84 121.23
N ARG A 84 -11.89 31.52 120.86
CA ARG A 84 -10.74 31.53 121.79
C ARG A 84 -10.48 32.92 122.36
N ALA A 85 -10.52 33.98 121.54
CA ALA A 85 -10.37 35.36 121.97
C ALA A 85 -11.45 35.75 122.99
N GLY A 86 -12.71 35.33 122.77
CA GLY A 86 -13.79 35.52 123.73
C GLY A 86 -13.56 34.79 125.05
N ILE A 87 -13.05 33.56 125.03
CA ILE A 87 -12.66 32.83 126.25
C ILE A 87 -11.53 33.57 126.99
N TYR A 88 -10.50 34.02 126.29
CA TYR A 88 -9.39 34.77 126.90
C TYR A 88 -9.86 36.11 127.46
N LEU A 89 -10.81 36.80 126.83
CA LEU A 89 -11.42 38.01 127.36
C LEU A 89 -12.16 37.75 128.68
N LEU A 90 -12.88 36.62 128.78
CA LEU A 90 -13.55 36.20 130.01
C LEU A 90 -12.54 35.93 131.13
N VAL A 91 -11.45 35.21 130.81
CA VAL A 91 -10.36 34.90 131.74
C VAL A 91 -9.62 36.17 132.19
N ASP A 92 -9.31 37.08 131.27
CA ASP A 92 -8.68 38.37 131.57
C ASP A 92 -9.55 39.18 132.55
N LYS A 93 -10.89 39.18 132.37
CA LYS A 93 -11.85 39.85 133.25
C LYS A 93 -11.90 39.24 134.66
N GLU A 94 -11.71 37.93 134.81
CA GLU A 94 -11.68 37.26 136.12
C GLU A 94 -10.30 37.30 136.81
N THR A 95 -9.21 37.29 136.06
CA THR A 95 -7.83 37.19 136.59
C THR A 95 -7.14 38.55 136.77
N GLY A 96 -7.66 39.61 136.16
CA GLY A 96 -7.04 40.95 136.16
C GLY A 96 -5.88 41.11 135.17
N SER A 97 -5.57 40.08 134.37
CA SER A 97 -4.68 40.17 133.20
C SER A 97 -5.36 41.02 132.11
N VAL A 98 -4.58 41.78 131.33
CA VAL A 98 -5.14 42.62 130.26
C VAL A 98 -4.46 42.30 128.93
N GLY A 99 -5.26 41.82 127.98
CA GLY A 99 -4.93 41.87 126.57
C GLY A 99 -4.46 40.56 125.95
N SER A 100 -4.65 39.43 126.62
CA SER A 100 -4.34 38.08 126.14
C SER A 100 -5.10 37.73 124.85
N TRP A 101 -6.24 38.37 124.62
CA TRP A 101 -7.12 38.12 123.47
C TRP A 101 -6.75 38.92 122.20
N HIS A 102 -5.95 40.00 122.29
CA HIS A 102 -5.68 40.89 121.14
C HIS A 102 -5.01 40.18 119.96
N SER A 103 -3.99 39.34 120.21
CA SER A 103 -3.29 38.61 119.13
C SER A 103 -4.23 37.66 118.39
N LEU A 104 -5.13 36.99 119.11
CA LEU A 104 -6.13 36.10 118.52
C LEU A 104 -7.20 36.89 117.75
N MET A 105 -7.54 38.10 118.21
CA MET A 105 -8.42 39.00 117.48
C MET A 105 -7.78 39.48 116.18
N ASP A 106 -6.52 39.93 116.20
CA ASP A 106 -5.80 40.37 115.00
C ASP A 106 -5.68 39.23 113.99
N GLU A 107 -5.37 38.02 114.44
CA GLU A 107 -5.34 36.83 113.59
C GLU A 107 -6.72 36.42 113.06
N ALA A 108 -7.79 36.69 113.80
CA ALA A 108 -9.16 36.45 113.35
C ALA A 108 -9.59 37.46 112.29
N GLU A 109 -9.31 38.76 112.51
CA GLU A 109 -9.53 39.81 111.52
C GLU A 109 -8.74 39.53 110.24
N ALA A 110 -7.50 39.04 110.35
CA ALA A 110 -6.70 38.61 109.20
C ALA A 110 -7.35 37.44 108.45
N SER A 111 -7.82 36.41 109.16
CA SER A 111 -8.56 35.30 108.55
C SER A 111 -9.87 35.75 107.89
N LEU A 112 -10.64 36.68 108.50
CA LEU A 112 -11.81 37.26 107.84
C LEU A 112 -11.45 38.00 106.55
N LYS A 113 -10.34 38.75 106.54
CA LYS A 113 -9.85 39.43 105.34
C LYS A 113 -9.46 38.44 104.22
N TYR A 114 -8.81 37.33 104.57
CA TYR A 114 -8.48 36.29 103.60
C TYR A 114 -9.73 35.55 103.10
N ALA A 115 -10.69 35.27 103.97
CA ALA A 115 -11.99 34.71 103.60
C ALA A 115 -12.70 35.60 102.56
N GLU A 116 -12.78 36.90 102.81
CA GLU A 116 -13.39 37.86 101.90
C GLU A 116 -12.67 37.92 100.55
N ALA A 117 -11.33 37.90 100.55
CA ALA A 117 -10.54 37.89 99.32
C ALA A 117 -10.81 36.64 98.47
N HIS A 118 -10.86 35.45 99.09
CA HIS A 118 -11.20 34.21 98.40
C HIS A 118 -12.65 34.22 97.88
N TYR A 119 -13.59 34.73 98.68
CA TYR A 119 -14.98 34.84 98.27
C TYR A 119 -15.20 35.85 97.13
N LYS A 120 -14.47 36.97 97.10
CA LYS A 120 -14.51 37.95 95.99
C LYS A 120 -13.95 37.39 94.68
N SER A 121 -13.01 36.45 94.76
CA SER A 121 -12.46 35.76 93.58
C SER A 121 -13.38 34.66 93.03
N LEU A 122 -14.43 34.30 93.77
CA LEU A 122 -15.41 33.30 93.37
C LEU A 122 -16.34 33.88 92.30
N ASP A 123 -16.60 33.12 91.24
CA ASP A 123 -17.69 33.46 90.33
C ASP A 123 -19.03 33.24 91.04
N THR A 124 -19.65 34.35 91.44
CA THR A 124 -20.95 34.33 92.12
C THR A 124 -22.14 34.24 91.16
N SER A 125 -21.91 34.20 89.84
CA SER A 125 -22.96 34.19 88.81
C SER A 125 -23.73 32.88 88.72
N SER A 126 -23.21 31.79 89.29
CA SER A 126 -23.90 30.50 89.30
C SER A 126 -25.25 30.59 90.01
N THR A 127 -26.27 30.07 89.32
CA THR A 127 -27.68 30.02 89.74
C THR A 127 -28.06 28.68 90.37
N ALA A 128 -27.10 27.76 90.53
CA ALA A 128 -27.35 26.47 91.16
C ALA A 128 -27.91 26.68 92.58
N SER A 129 -29.04 26.05 92.89
CA SER A 129 -29.77 26.27 94.15
C SER A 129 -28.89 26.01 95.38
N ALA A 130 -28.15 24.90 95.38
CA ALA A 130 -27.23 24.55 96.47
C ALA A 130 -26.12 25.59 96.66
N PHE A 131 -25.61 26.19 95.58
CA PHE A 131 -24.60 27.23 95.64
C PHE A 131 -25.17 28.58 96.10
N VAL A 132 -26.39 28.93 95.68
CA VAL A 132 -27.08 30.14 96.15
C VAL A 132 -27.36 30.07 97.65
N GLU A 133 -27.86 28.93 98.14
CA GLU A 133 -28.07 28.70 99.57
C GLU A 133 -26.76 28.73 100.37
N LEU A 134 -25.67 28.18 99.81
CA LEU A 134 -24.35 28.25 100.43
C LEU A 134 -23.82 29.69 100.51
N LYS A 135 -23.96 30.49 99.45
CA LYS A 135 -23.56 31.90 99.45
C LYS A 135 -24.29 32.68 100.55
N ASN A 136 -25.59 32.43 100.73
CA ASN A 136 -26.39 33.12 101.74
C ASN A 136 -25.95 32.75 103.16
N SER A 137 -25.75 31.46 103.45
CA SER A 137 -25.28 30.99 104.76
C SER A 137 -23.83 31.43 105.06
N TYR A 138 -22.95 31.46 104.05
CA TYR A 138 -21.62 32.05 104.16
C TYR A 138 -21.69 33.52 104.55
N HIS A 139 -22.53 34.30 103.87
CA HIS A 139 -22.66 35.72 104.14
C HIS A 139 -23.14 35.97 105.57
N GLN A 140 -24.18 35.24 106.02
CA GLN A 140 -24.68 35.33 107.40
C GLN A 140 -23.62 35.01 108.45
N LEU A 141 -22.84 33.94 108.24
CA LEU A 141 -21.75 33.59 109.14
C LEU A 141 -20.63 34.64 109.12
N TYR A 142 -20.21 35.09 107.94
CA TYR A 142 -19.17 36.11 107.79
C TYR A 142 -19.58 37.42 108.47
N THR A 143 -20.79 37.92 108.22
CA THR A 143 -21.28 39.16 108.86
C THR A 143 -21.41 38.99 110.36
N GLY A 144 -21.89 37.84 110.84
CA GLY A 144 -21.98 37.55 112.27
C GLY A 144 -20.61 37.55 112.95
N LEU A 145 -19.58 36.97 112.31
CA LEU A 145 -18.22 36.96 112.85
C LEU A 145 -17.58 38.36 112.84
N VAL A 146 -17.84 39.16 111.80
CA VAL A 146 -17.40 40.56 111.75
C VAL A 146 -18.07 41.37 112.85
N GLU A 147 -19.37 41.20 113.07
CA GLU A 147 -20.13 41.86 114.13
C GLU A 147 -19.60 41.45 115.52
N LEU A 148 -19.31 40.17 115.72
CA LEU A 148 -18.72 39.67 116.97
C LEU A 148 -17.32 40.25 117.19
N ALA A 149 -16.46 40.27 116.17
CA ALA A 149 -15.11 40.84 116.25
C ALA A 149 -15.13 42.34 116.60
N GLN A 150 -15.97 43.12 115.90
CA GLN A 150 -16.13 44.54 116.13
C GLN A 150 -16.76 44.84 117.49
N GLY A 151 -17.76 44.06 117.89
CA GLY A 151 -18.42 44.18 119.18
C GLY A 151 -17.44 43.98 120.34
N ILE A 152 -16.64 42.89 120.31
CA ILE A 152 -15.61 42.64 121.33
C ILE A 152 -14.62 43.81 121.42
N LYS A 153 -14.16 44.32 120.27
CA LYS A 153 -13.18 45.42 120.21
C LYS A 153 -13.74 46.76 120.72
N ALA A 154 -15.02 47.02 120.48
CA ALA A 154 -15.65 48.29 120.81
C ALA A 154 -16.11 48.36 122.28
N THR A 155 -16.70 47.29 122.82
CA THR A 155 -17.28 47.28 124.17
C THR A 155 -16.34 46.69 125.21
N ASN A 156 -15.37 45.86 124.80
CA ASN A 156 -14.54 45.06 125.70
C ASN A 156 -15.38 44.20 126.68
N GLU A 157 -16.59 43.83 126.26
CA GLU A 157 -17.57 43.04 127.01
C GLU A 157 -17.91 41.73 126.28
N ILE A 158 -18.21 40.69 127.04
CA ILE A 158 -18.52 39.36 126.51
C ILE A 158 -19.98 39.21 126.06
N ASP A 159 -20.86 40.16 126.38
CA ASP A 159 -22.31 40.05 126.12
C ASP A 159 -22.63 39.88 124.62
N ILE A 160 -21.80 40.46 123.74
CA ILE A 160 -21.91 40.32 122.29
C ILE A 160 -21.76 38.85 121.83
N PHE A 161 -21.03 38.04 122.59
CA PHE A 161 -20.82 36.61 122.31
C PHE A 161 -22.14 35.82 122.39
N PHE A 162 -23.06 36.26 123.27
CA PHE A 162 -24.38 35.65 123.42
C PHE A 162 -25.44 36.30 122.54
N ALA A 163 -25.19 37.52 122.03
CA ALA A 163 -26.11 38.24 121.16
C ALA A 163 -26.12 37.69 119.73
N VAL A 164 -24.97 37.23 119.22
CA VAL A 164 -24.84 36.71 117.86
C VAL A 164 -24.79 35.17 117.89
N PRO A 165 -25.77 34.44 117.31
CA PRO A 165 -25.84 32.99 117.37
C PRO A 165 -24.86 32.32 116.37
N ILE A 166 -23.56 32.55 116.52
CA ILE A 166 -22.51 32.05 115.62
C ILE A 166 -22.57 30.53 115.44
N GLN A 167 -22.85 29.78 116.50
CA GLN A 167 -22.97 28.31 116.41
C GLN A 167 -24.08 27.87 115.46
N ALA A 168 -25.20 28.60 115.41
CA ALA A 168 -26.29 28.30 114.50
C ALA A 168 -25.89 28.62 113.06
N TYR A 169 -25.21 29.76 112.82
CA TYR A 169 -24.70 30.13 111.50
C TYR A 169 -23.62 29.17 111.01
N GLN A 170 -22.72 28.69 111.88
CA GLN A 170 -21.74 27.66 111.55
C GLN A 170 -22.39 26.34 111.15
N ASN A 171 -23.40 25.90 111.90
CA ASN A 171 -24.10 24.65 111.63
C ASN A 171 -24.85 24.73 110.30
N ASP A 172 -25.59 25.81 110.05
CA ASP A 172 -26.28 26.04 108.77
C ASP A 172 -25.30 26.09 107.61
N PHE A 173 -24.23 26.90 107.72
CA PHE A 173 -23.19 26.97 106.70
C PHE A 173 -22.53 25.60 106.44
N THR A 174 -22.21 24.84 107.48
CA THR A 174 -21.62 23.51 107.34
C THR A 174 -22.57 22.54 106.64
N GLN A 175 -23.87 22.59 106.98
CA GLN A 175 -24.89 21.78 106.33
C GLN A 175 -25.06 22.16 104.86
N LYS A 176 -25.18 23.45 104.54
CA LYS A 176 -25.30 23.94 103.16
C LYS A 176 -24.06 23.64 102.33
N TYR A 177 -22.87 23.73 102.94
CA TYR A 177 -21.63 23.38 102.27
C TYR A 177 -21.56 21.88 101.97
N SER A 178 -22.00 21.02 102.89
CA SER A 178 -22.10 19.58 102.64
C SER A 178 -23.07 19.26 101.49
N HIS A 179 -24.20 19.95 101.41
CA HIS A 179 -25.16 19.80 100.31
C HIS A 179 -24.57 20.29 98.97
N TYR A 180 -23.87 21.43 98.97
CA TYR A 180 -23.13 21.92 97.80
C TYR A 180 -22.08 20.92 97.32
N LEU A 181 -21.29 20.32 98.22
CA LEU A 181 -20.32 19.28 97.85
C LEU A 181 -20.99 18.06 97.21
N GLN A 182 -22.12 17.62 97.74
CA GLN A 182 -22.87 16.49 97.19
C GLN A 182 -23.42 16.81 95.79
N ASP A 183 -23.97 18.01 95.59
CA ASP A 183 -24.47 18.46 94.28
C ASP A 183 -23.31 18.58 93.26
N ASN A 184 -22.17 19.11 93.69
CA ASN A 184 -20.97 19.20 92.86
C ASN A 184 -20.43 17.81 92.48
N ASP A 185 -20.36 16.85 93.41
CA ASP A 185 -19.95 15.47 93.12
C ASP A 185 -20.89 14.80 92.10
N ILE A 186 -22.20 15.04 92.21
CA ILE A 186 -23.18 14.57 91.22
C ILE A 186 -22.93 15.21 89.85
N GLN A 187 -22.75 16.54 89.79
CA GLN A 187 -22.50 17.26 88.53
C GLN A 187 -21.16 16.85 87.89
N GLN A 188 -20.09 16.70 88.67
CA GLN A 188 -18.79 16.23 88.18
C GLN A 188 -18.88 14.80 87.63
N LYS A 189 -19.61 13.90 88.30
CA LYS A 189 -19.86 12.54 87.79
C LYS A 189 -20.67 12.55 86.49
N GLN A 190 -21.69 13.41 86.39
CA GLN A 190 -22.49 13.55 85.18
C GLN A 190 -21.66 14.07 84.00
N HIS A 191 -20.88 15.15 84.19
CA HIS A 191 -19.98 15.67 83.16
C HIS A 191 -18.90 14.64 82.77
N GLY A 192 -18.36 13.88 83.73
CA GLY A 192 -17.43 12.79 83.47
C GLY A 192 -18.04 11.67 82.62
N GLN A 193 -19.27 11.25 82.92
CA GLN A 193 -19.99 10.24 82.12
C GLN A 193 -20.34 10.76 80.73
N GLN A 194 -20.80 12.01 80.62
CA GLN A 194 -21.12 12.65 79.33
C GLN A 194 -19.87 12.74 78.44
N PHE A 195 -18.72 13.08 79.02
CA PHE A 195 -17.44 13.09 78.31
C PHE A 195 -17.09 11.70 77.75
N LEU A 196 -17.20 10.63 78.56
CA LEU A 196 -16.93 9.27 78.11
C LEU A 196 -17.90 8.82 76.99
N LEU A 197 -19.18 9.16 77.10
CA LEU A 197 -20.19 8.88 76.07
C LEU A 197 -19.93 9.67 74.77
N SER A 198 -19.40 10.88 74.87
CA SER A 198 -18.99 11.69 73.71
C SER A 198 -17.76 11.08 73.01
N LEU A 199 -16.81 10.53 73.76
CA LEU A 199 -15.66 9.80 73.19
C LEU A 199 -16.08 8.49 72.50
N ASP A 200 -16.98 7.71 73.10
CA ASP A 200 -17.48 6.46 72.50
C ASP A 200 -18.27 6.71 71.20
N ARG A 201 -19.08 7.78 71.18
CA ARG A 201 -19.74 8.24 69.96
C ARG A 201 -18.74 8.65 68.88
N ALA A 202 -17.68 9.40 69.23
CA ALA A 202 -16.64 9.79 68.28
C ALA A 202 -15.93 8.56 67.67
N HIS A 203 -15.58 7.57 68.51
CA HIS A 203 -14.96 6.32 68.07
C HIS A 203 -15.87 5.51 67.14
N THR A 204 -17.15 5.40 67.48
CA THR A 204 -18.14 4.67 66.66
C THR A 204 -18.35 5.33 65.29
N VAL A 205 -18.48 6.66 65.25
CA VAL A 205 -18.61 7.40 63.97
C VAL A 205 -17.38 7.18 63.09
N LEU A 206 -16.17 7.20 63.67
CA LEU A 206 -14.93 6.96 62.94
C LEU A 206 -14.92 5.56 62.30
N LEU A 207 -15.30 4.52 63.05
CA LEU A 207 -15.36 3.15 62.54
C LEU A 207 -16.41 2.98 61.43
N VAL A 208 -17.59 3.58 61.57
CA VAL A 208 -18.66 3.51 60.55
C VAL A 208 -18.22 4.19 59.26
N VAL A 209 -17.59 5.38 59.33
CA VAL A 209 -17.07 6.08 58.16
C VAL A 209 -15.97 5.26 57.47
N LEU A 210 -15.04 4.69 58.24
CA LEU A 210 -13.98 3.84 57.68
C LEU A 210 -14.56 2.60 56.98
N GLY A 211 -15.57 1.95 57.58
CA GLY A 211 -16.26 0.79 57.01
C GLY A 211 -16.99 1.13 55.70
N LEU A 212 -17.68 2.28 55.65
CA LEU A 212 -18.34 2.75 54.43
C LEU A 212 -17.33 3.06 53.31
N LEU A 213 -16.22 3.72 53.64
CA LEU A 213 -15.15 4.00 52.68
C LEU A 213 -14.54 2.72 52.09
N LEU A 214 -14.30 1.71 52.93
CA LEU A 214 -13.81 0.40 52.48
C LEU A 214 -14.84 -0.29 51.59
N GLY A 215 -16.12 -0.29 51.97
CA GLY A 215 -17.21 -0.87 51.18
C GLY A 215 -17.33 -0.25 49.78
N VAL A 216 -17.29 1.09 49.70
CA VAL A 216 -17.28 1.81 48.41
C VAL A 216 -16.04 1.44 47.59
N SER A 217 -14.86 1.37 48.21
CA SER A 217 -13.61 1.00 47.52
C SER A 217 -13.67 -0.40 46.90
N VAL A 218 -14.20 -1.39 47.63
CA VAL A 218 -14.38 -2.76 47.12
C VAL A 218 -15.40 -2.80 45.98
N LEU A 219 -16.50 -2.07 46.09
CA LEU A 219 -17.52 -1.99 45.04
C LEU A 219 -16.95 -1.37 43.76
N VAL A 220 -16.18 -0.29 43.89
CA VAL A 220 -15.48 0.36 42.77
C VAL A 220 -14.48 -0.59 42.13
N TRP A 221 -13.66 -1.29 42.93
CA TRP A 221 -12.70 -2.28 42.41
C TRP A 221 -13.41 -3.38 41.59
N PHE A 222 -14.51 -3.94 42.11
CA PHE A 222 -15.29 -4.94 41.39
C PHE A 222 -15.91 -4.37 40.11
N GLY A 223 -16.41 -3.13 40.16
CA GLY A 223 -16.95 -2.41 39.01
C GLY A 223 -15.91 -2.19 37.91
N VAL A 224 -14.74 -1.64 38.26
CA VAL A 224 -13.62 -1.40 37.31
C VAL A 224 -13.16 -2.71 36.70
N ASN A 225 -12.97 -3.76 37.50
CA ASN A 225 -12.50 -5.05 37.00
C ASN A 225 -13.49 -5.65 35.98
N LYS A 226 -14.80 -5.59 36.27
CA LYS A 226 -15.83 -6.18 35.42
C LYS A 226 -16.20 -5.33 34.19
N VAL A 227 -16.18 -4.00 34.32
CA VAL A 227 -16.67 -3.06 33.27
C VAL A 227 -15.54 -2.57 32.38
N ILE A 228 -14.30 -2.46 32.89
CA ILE A 228 -13.17 -1.90 32.15
C ILE A 228 -12.15 -2.99 31.83
N ILE A 229 -11.62 -3.69 32.85
CA ILE A 229 -10.49 -4.63 32.66
C ILE A 229 -10.90 -5.83 31.79
N HIS A 230 -12.01 -6.50 32.13
CA HIS A 230 -12.45 -7.71 31.40
C HIS A 230 -12.74 -7.49 29.91
N PRO A 231 -13.42 -6.40 29.49
CA PRO A 231 -13.59 -6.09 28.07
C PRO A 231 -12.26 -5.71 27.37
N LEU A 232 -11.37 -4.97 28.05
CA LEU A 232 -10.05 -4.63 27.51
C LEU A 232 -9.20 -5.89 27.25
N THR A 233 -9.18 -6.84 28.18
CA THR A 233 -8.44 -8.10 27.99
C THR A 233 -8.98 -8.88 26.79
N ARG A 234 -10.30 -8.90 26.56
CA ARG A 234 -10.88 -9.54 25.36
C ARG A 234 -10.44 -8.87 24.06
N ILE A 235 -10.39 -7.54 24.02
CA ILE A 235 -9.92 -6.80 22.85
C ILE A 235 -8.43 -7.08 22.61
N ILE A 236 -7.62 -7.11 23.67
CA ILE A 236 -6.19 -7.47 23.57
C ILE A 236 -6.02 -8.90 23.04
N ASP A 237 -6.77 -9.86 23.57
CA ASP A 237 -6.73 -11.25 23.10
C ASP A 237 -7.16 -11.36 21.62
N HIS A 238 -8.13 -10.56 21.19
CA HIS A 238 -8.51 -10.50 19.78
C HIS A 238 -7.43 -9.88 18.90
N LEU A 239 -6.81 -8.79 19.33
CA LEU A 239 -5.68 -8.19 18.63
C LEU A 239 -4.48 -9.16 18.53
N ARG A 240 -4.24 -9.98 19.57
CA ARG A 240 -3.22 -11.04 19.52
C ARG A 240 -3.54 -12.09 18.47
N ARG A 241 -4.81 -12.46 18.28
CA ARG A 241 -5.25 -13.36 17.20
C ARG A 241 -5.02 -12.74 15.83
N ILE A 242 -5.42 -11.48 15.65
CA ILE A 242 -5.16 -10.72 14.41
C ILE A 242 -3.66 -10.67 14.10
N ALA A 243 -2.82 -10.38 15.10
CA ALA A 243 -1.37 -10.33 14.96
C ALA A 243 -0.75 -11.71 14.64
N ALA A 244 -1.37 -12.80 15.08
CA ALA A 244 -1.00 -14.16 14.73
C ALA A 244 -1.52 -14.60 13.34
N GLY A 245 -2.25 -13.74 12.63
CA GLY A 245 -2.82 -14.01 11.32
C GLY A 245 -4.24 -14.58 11.34
N ASP A 246 -4.84 -14.83 12.51
CA ASP A 246 -6.21 -15.34 12.58
C ASP A 246 -7.25 -14.21 12.49
N LEU A 247 -7.83 -14.05 11.30
CA LEU A 247 -8.88 -13.09 11.00
C LEU A 247 -10.28 -13.73 10.96
N SER A 248 -10.40 -15.02 11.31
CA SER A 248 -11.63 -15.81 11.13
C SER A 248 -12.69 -15.52 12.21
N HIS A 249 -12.27 -15.08 13.39
CA HIS A 249 -13.15 -14.87 14.54
C HIS A 249 -13.77 -13.47 14.57
N THR A 250 -14.99 -13.35 15.07
CA THR A 250 -15.66 -12.06 15.30
C THR A 250 -15.69 -11.73 16.79
N ILE A 251 -15.46 -10.47 17.17
CA ILE A 251 -15.65 -10.04 18.56
C ILE A 251 -17.14 -9.88 18.84
N GLU A 252 -17.69 -10.70 19.73
CA GLU A 252 -19.04 -10.48 20.23
C GLU A 252 -19.10 -9.22 21.12
N THR A 253 -19.90 -8.25 20.70
CA THR A 253 -20.13 -7.04 21.48
C THR A 253 -20.98 -7.37 22.72
N GLY A 254 -20.38 -7.28 23.91
CA GLY A 254 -21.12 -7.45 25.15
C GLY A 254 -22.17 -6.35 25.32
N LYS A 255 -23.43 -6.70 25.62
CA LYS A 255 -24.55 -5.74 25.81
C LYS A 255 -24.34 -4.70 26.94
N ARG A 256 -23.25 -4.75 27.71
CA ARG A 256 -22.96 -3.94 28.90
C ARG A 256 -21.56 -3.30 28.88
N SER A 257 -21.12 -2.76 27.75
CA SER A 257 -19.88 -1.99 27.67
C SER A 257 -20.09 -0.49 27.85
N THR A 258 -19.06 0.20 28.32
CA THR A 258 -19.02 1.68 28.28
C THR A 258 -18.83 2.15 26.84
N ARG A 259 -19.23 3.40 26.59
CA ARG A 259 -19.16 4.01 25.26
C ARG A 259 -17.76 3.96 24.65
N GLU A 260 -16.73 4.21 25.47
CA GLU A 260 -15.34 4.23 25.02
C GLU A 260 -14.84 2.83 24.61
N ILE A 261 -15.24 1.78 25.33
CA ILE A 261 -14.90 0.39 24.99
C ILE A 261 -15.65 -0.07 23.74
N ASP A 262 -16.94 0.29 23.59
CA ASP A 262 -17.68 0.00 22.36
C ASP A 262 -17.04 0.66 21.14
N LEU A 263 -16.60 1.91 21.27
CA LEU A 263 -15.92 2.64 20.20
C LEU A 263 -14.62 1.93 19.80
N LEU A 264 -13.76 1.60 20.77
CA LEU A 264 -12.53 0.84 20.53
C LEU A 264 -12.83 -0.50 19.84
N ASN A 265 -13.83 -1.23 20.32
CA ASN A 265 -14.20 -2.51 19.75
C ASN A 265 -14.66 -2.40 18.29
N ASN A 266 -15.49 -1.40 17.98
CA ASN A 266 -15.95 -1.14 16.61
C ASN A 266 -14.79 -0.77 15.68
N SER A 267 -13.83 0.04 16.15
CA SER A 267 -12.63 0.38 15.39
C SER A 267 -11.77 -0.87 15.09
N VAL A 268 -11.61 -1.77 16.06
CA VAL A 268 -10.90 -3.04 15.85
C VAL A 268 -11.63 -3.95 14.85
N ILE A 269 -12.97 -4.03 14.92
CA ILE A 269 -13.77 -4.79 13.94
C ILE A 269 -13.61 -4.20 12.53
N GLN A 270 -13.62 -2.87 12.39
CA GLN A 270 -13.42 -2.20 11.10
C GLN A 270 -12.01 -2.48 10.55
N MET A 271 -10.98 -2.39 11.38
CA MET A 271 -9.59 -2.73 11.00
C MET A 271 -9.49 -4.18 10.53
N GLN A 272 -10.07 -5.13 11.27
CA GLN A 272 -10.08 -6.54 10.89
C GLN A 272 -10.77 -6.75 9.54
N ARG A 273 -11.94 -6.13 9.31
CA ARG A 273 -12.64 -6.23 8.01
C ARG A 273 -11.79 -5.69 6.87
N GLY A 274 -11.11 -4.56 7.06
CA GLY A 274 -10.17 -4.01 6.08
C GLY A 274 -9.04 -5.00 5.76
N LEU A 275 -8.44 -5.62 6.79
CA LEU A 275 -7.41 -6.65 6.61
C LEU A 275 -7.94 -7.88 5.87
N VAL A 276 -9.13 -8.37 6.20
CA VAL A 276 -9.77 -9.51 5.51
C VAL A 276 -9.93 -9.22 4.02
N VAL A 277 -10.45 -8.05 3.66
CA VAL A 277 -10.63 -7.64 2.25
C VAL A 277 -9.29 -7.54 1.53
N LEU A 278 -8.28 -6.91 2.15
CA LEU A 278 -6.94 -6.80 1.57
C LEU A 278 -6.29 -8.17 1.35
N VAL A 279 -6.30 -9.03 2.36
CA VAL A 279 -5.74 -10.40 2.28
C VAL A 279 -6.47 -11.20 1.20
N TYR A 280 -7.80 -11.13 1.14
CA TYR A 280 -8.59 -11.81 0.12
C TYR A 280 -8.23 -11.34 -1.30
N GLN A 281 -8.15 -10.02 -1.52
CA GLN A 281 -7.79 -9.44 -2.80
C GLN A 281 -6.35 -9.82 -3.22
N VAL A 282 -5.41 -9.85 -2.27
CA VAL A 282 -4.04 -10.30 -2.54
C VAL A 282 -4.01 -11.78 -2.91
N ARG A 283 -4.74 -12.65 -2.19
CA ARG A 283 -4.85 -14.09 -2.57
C ARG A 283 -5.36 -14.26 -3.99
N GLN A 284 -6.45 -13.58 -4.34
CA GLN A 284 -7.03 -13.66 -5.68
C GLN A 284 -6.06 -13.14 -6.76
N SER A 285 -5.34 -12.06 -6.46
CA SER A 285 -4.33 -11.50 -7.37
C SER A 285 -3.14 -12.44 -7.56
N VAL A 286 -2.69 -13.10 -6.50
CA VAL A 286 -1.61 -14.11 -6.53
C VAL A 286 -2.05 -15.34 -7.32
N GLU A 287 -3.26 -15.86 -7.12
CA GLU A 287 -3.80 -16.99 -7.89
C GLU A 287 -3.90 -16.66 -9.38
N ASN A 288 -4.38 -15.45 -9.72
CA ASN A 288 -4.39 -14.97 -11.09
C ASN A 288 -2.98 -14.84 -11.68
N MET A 289 -2.00 -14.38 -10.87
CA MET A 289 -0.61 -14.25 -11.28
C MET A 289 0.02 -15.62 -11.58
N ILE A 290 -0.20 -16.64 -10.74
CA ILE A 290 0.27 -18.02 -10.98
C ILE A 290 -0.27 -18.53 -12.32
N ASN A 291 -1.57 -18.42 -12.56
CA ASN A 291 -2.20 -18.84 -13.81
C ASN A 291 -1.64 -18.09 -15.03
N GLN A 292 -1.34 -16.80 -14.90
CA GLN A 292 -0.72 -16.01 -15.96
C GLN A 292 0.72 -16.45 -16.22
N VAL A 293 1.51 -16.71 -15.18
CA VAL A 293 2.90 -17.18 -15.31
C VAL A 293 2.96 -18.52 -16.03
N ASP A 294 2.10 -19.48 -15.66
CA ASP A 294 2.03 -20.78 -16.32
C ASP A 294 1.69 -20.65 -17.81
N LYS A 295 0.72 -19.78 -18.14
CA LYS A 295 0.37 -19.50 -19.53
C LYS A 295 1.55 -18.90 -20.30
N VAL A 296 2.22 -17.92 -19.72
CA VAL A 296 3.35 -17.26 -20.39
C VAL A 296 4.55 -18.21 -20.51
N ALA A 297 4.77 -19.11 -19.55
CA ALA A 297 5.78 -20.16 -19.67
C ALA A 297 5.48 -21.12 -20.83
N ALA A 298 4.21 -21.49 -21.03
CA ALA A 298 3.78 -22.29 -22.18
C ALA A 298 3.99 -21.53 -23.51
N ASP A 299 3.64 -20.25 -23.57
CA ASP A 299 3.86 -19.38 -24.73
C ASP A 299 5.37 -19.23 -25.04
N ASN A 300 6.22 -19.12 -24.01
CA ASN A 300 7.67 -19.03 -24.18
C ASN A 300 8.27 -20.33 -24.73
N ARG A 301 7.74 -21.50 -24.32
CA ARG A 301 8.12 -22.79 -24.92
C ARG A 301 7.74 -22.86 -26.40
N LEU A 302 6.55 -22.39 -26.77
CA LEU A 302 6.12 -22.32 -28.17
C LEU A 302 7.02 -21.37 -28.99
N LEU A 303 7.43 -20.24 -28.42
CA LEU A 303 8.40 -19.32 -29.05
C LEU A 303 9.76 -20.00 -29.27
N SER A 304 10.25 -20.78 -28.31
CA SER A 304 11.48 -21.58 -28.47
C SER A 304 11.37 -22.57 -29.63
N GLU A 305 10.27 -23.32 -29.70
CA GLU A 305 9.99 -24.26 -30.79
C GLU A 305 9.87 -23.55 -32.15
N GLN A 306 9.29 -22.35 -32.18
CA GLN A 306 9.20 -21.53 -33.39
C GLN A 306 10.56 -21.01 -33.83
N ALA A 307 11.39 -20.51 -32.91
CA ALA A 307 12.74 -20.05 -33.22
C ALA A 307 13.61 -21.18 -33.79
N ASN A 308 13.48 -22.39 -33.24
CA ASN A 308 14.20 -23.57 -33.73
C ASN A 308 13.75 -23.96 -35.15
N ARG A 309 12.42 -24.01 -35.39
CA ARG A 309 11.87 -24.23 -36.75
C ARG A 309 12.35 -23.16 -37.73
N GLN A 310 12.33 -21.90 -37.34
CA GLN A 310 12.76 -20.79 -38.19
C GLN A 310 14.25 -20.88 -38.52
N SER A 311 15.10 -21.34 -37.59
CA SER A 311 16.51 -21.61 -37.86
C SER A 311 16.69 -22.71 -38.90
N HIS A 312 15.91 -23.80 -38.83
CA HIS A 312 15.93 -24.86 -39.83
C HIS A 312 15.50 -24.38 -41.22
N GLU A 313 14.42 -23.59 -41.31
CA GLU A 313 13.94 -22.99 -42.56
C GLU A 313 14.97 -22.03 -43.17
N LEU A 314 15.62 -21.19 -42.35
CA LEU A 314 16.69 -20.30 -42.82
C LEU A 314 17.90 -21.09 -43.34
N LYS A 315 18.26 -22.21 -42.69
CA LYS A 315 19.33 -23.08 -43.16
C LYS A 315 18.99 -23.67 -44.54
N ALA A 316 17.79 -24.23 -44.71
CA ALA A 316 17.34 -24.77 -45.99
C ALA A 316 17.31 -23.69 -47.08
N THR A 317 16.81 -22.49 -46.74
CA THR A 317 16.79 -21.34 -47.67
C THR A 317 18.21 -20.93 -48.09
N THR A 318 19.16 -20.94 -47.15
CA THR A 318 20.58 -20.64 -47.44
C THR A 318 21.18 -21.68 -48.38
N GLU A 319 20.90 -22.98 -48.15
CA GLU A 319 21.35 -24.06 -49.04
C GLU A 319 20.79 -23.89 -50.46
N HIS A 320 19.51 -23.54 -50.59
CA HIS A 320 18.89 -23.24 -51.89
C HIS A 320 19.52 -22.04 -52.60
N ILE A 321 19.91 -21.01 -51.86
CA ILE A 321 20.57 -19.84 -52.44
C ILE A 321 21.99 -20.16 -52.91
N ILE A 322 22.73 -20.98 -52.16
CA ILE A 322 24.04 -21.47 -52.60
C ILE A 322 23.91 -22.25 -53.92
N GLN A 323 22.91 -23.13 -54.02
CA GLN A 323 22.61 -23.85 -55.25
C GLN A 323 22.22 -22.91 -56.40
N LEU A 324 21.37 -21.90 -56.13
CA LEU A 324 20.96 -20.91 -57.14
C LEU A 324 22.16 -20.08 -57.64
N SER A 325 23.06 -19.69 -56.75
CA SER A 325 24.31 -18.99 -57.10
C SER A 325 25.18 -19.86 -58.03
N GLN A 326 25.34 -21.16 -57.71
CA GLN A 326 26.05 -22.11 -58.57
C GLN A 326 25.39 -22.25 -59.95
N HIS A 327 24.06 -22.33 -60.01
CA HIS A 327 23.32 -22.41 -61.28
C HIS A 327 23.51 -21.16 -62.14
N LEU A 328 23.56 -19.95 -61.55
CA LEU A 328 23.81 -18.71 -62.29
C LEU A 328 25.24 -18.59 -62.80
N GLU A 329 26.23 -19.08 -62.04
CA GLU A 329 27.60 -19.12 -62.50
C GLU A 329 27.75 -20.07 -63.70
N HIS A 330 27.11 -21.24 -63.62
CA HIS A 330 27.04 -22.17 -64.75
C HIS A 330 26.30 -21.57 -65.95
N ASN A 331 25.20 -20.84 -65.72
CA ASN A 331 24.46 -20.16 -66.78
C ASN A 331 25.34 -19.11 -67.48
N THR A 332 26.10 -18.32 -66.71
CA THR A 332 27.04 -17.32 -67.23
C THR A 332 28.12 -17.98 -68.10
N GLN A 333 28.68 -19.11 -67.66
CA GLN A 333 29.65 -19.89 -68.43
C GLN A 333 29.04 -20.42 -69.73
N HIS A 334 27.83 -20.99 -69.67
CA HIS A 334 27.13 -21.49 -70.85
C HIS A 334 26.78 -20.38 -71.85
N THR A 335 26.29 -19.25 -71.37
CA THR A 335 26.00 -18.08 -72.20
C THR A 335 27.25 -17.58 -72.91
N ARG A 336 28.39 -17.53 -72.20
CA ARG A 336 29.69 -17.17 -72.79
C ARG A 336 30.13 -18.17 -73.86
N GLN A 337 30.01 -19.47 -73.59
CA GLN A 337 30.32 -20.51 -74.58
C GLN A 337 29.42 -20.43 -75.81
N ALA A 338 28.12 -20.25 -75.62
CA ALA A 338 27.16 -20.10 -76.71
C ALA A 338 27.45 -18.82 -77.54
N SER A 339 27.89 -17.74 -76.89
CA SER A 339 28.24 -16.48 -77.58
C SER A 339 29.46 -16.68 -78.48
N LEU A 340 30.50 -17.37 -77.99
CA LEU A 340 31.64 -17.77 -78.81
C LEU A 340 31.22 -18.66 -79.99
N HIS A 341 30.29 -19.59 -79.76
CA HIS A 341 29.81 -20.47 -80.83
C HIS A 341 29.01 -19.73 -81.90
N ALA A 342 28.22 -18.72 -81.51
CA ALA A 342 27.53 -17.83 -82.43
C ALA A 342 28.50 -16.96 -83.24
N GLU A 343 29.57 -16.46 -82.60
CA GLU A 343 30.65 -15.73 -83.26
C GLU A 343 31.39 -16.60 -84.29
N ASP A 344 31.78 -17.82 -83.90
CA ASP A 344 32.40 -18.79 -84.81
C ASP A 344 31.48 -19.14 -85.99
N THR A 345 30.18 -19.34 -85.74
CA THR A 345 29.20 -19.59 -86.80
C THR A 345 29.10 -18.41 -87.77
N SER A 346 29.11 -17.18 -87.25
CA SER A 346 29.11 -15.96 -88.07
C SER A 346 30.38 -15.87 -88.92
N ASN A 347 31.54 -16.20 -88.35
CA ASN A 347 32.83 -16.20 -89.06
C ASN A 347 32.87 -17.26 -90.17
N ILE A 348 32.36 -18.47 -89.93
CA ILE A 348 32.27 -19.53 -90.95
C ILE A 348 31.33 -19.11 -92.08
N ALA A 349 30.16 -18.54 -91.76
CA ALA A 349 29.23 -18.06 -92.77
C ALA A 349 29.82 -16.91 -93.61
N ALA A 350 30.57 -15.99 -92.99
CA ALA A 350 31.28 -14.93 -93.70
C ALA A 350 32.37 -15.46 -94.64
N GLN A 351 33.11 -16.49 -94.24
CA GLN A 351 34.05 -17.18 -95.14
C GLN A 351 33.31 -17.85 -96.32
N GLY A 352 32.14 -18.44 -96.05
CA GLY A 352 31.26 -18.98 -97.09
C GLY A 352 30.79 -17.91 -98.08
N GLU A 353 30.44 -16.71 -97.61
CA GLU A 353 30.04 -15.57 -98.46
C GLU A 353 31.18 -15.16 -99.40
N VAL A 354 32.42 -15.09 -98.90
CA VAL A 354 33.61 -14.81 -99.74
C VAL A 354 33.77 -15.87 -100.82
N MET A 355 33.69 -17.16 -100.47
CA MET A 355 33.80 -18.26 -101.42
C MET A 355 32.68 -18.22 -102.47
N MET A 356 31.45 -17.89 -102.08
CA MET A 356 30.33 -17.77 -103.03
C MET A 356 30.46 -16.57 -103.96
N ASN A 357 31.09 -15.47 -103.51
CA ASN A 357 31.44 -14.36 -104.38
C ASN A 357 32.49 -14.76 -105.44
N GLU A 358 33.46 -15.60 -105.07
CA GLU A 358 34.42 -16.17 -106.02
C GLU A 358 33.72 -17.08 -107.05
N VAL A 359 32.82 -17.97 -106.60
CA VAL A 359 32.03 -18.84 -107.49
C VAL A 359 31.14 -18.01 -108.42
N LYS A 360 30.50 -16.95 -107.92
CA LYS A 360 29.71 -16.02 -108.74
C LYS A 360 30.54 -15.38 -109.84
N THR A 361 31.78 -14.98 -109.52
CA THR A 361 32.72 -14.41 -110.50
C THR A 361 33.07 -15.45 -111.56
N ALA A 362 33.40 -16.67 -111.15
CA ALA A 362 33.69 -17.76 -112.07
C ALA A 362 32.50 -18.10 -112.99
N MET A 363 31.26 -18.11 -112.47
CA MET A 363 30.05 -18.31 -113.28
C MET A 363 29.84 -17.18 -114.30
N SER A 364 30.09 -15.92 -113.90
CA SER A 364 30.05 -14.77 -114.80
C SER A 364 31.09 -14.88 -115.92
N ASP A 365 32.31 -15.33 -115.60
CA ASP A 365 33.36 -15.55 -116.59
C ASP A 365 33.01 -16.70 -117.55
N ILE A 366 32.44 -17.79 -117.04
CA ILE A 366 31.95 -18.90 -117.86
C ILE A 366 30.84 -18.42 -118.80
N ALA A 367 29.86 -17.66 -118.29
CA ALA A 367 28.79 -17.09 -119.11
C ALA A 367 29.34 -16.18 -120.22
N GLY A 368 30.37 -15.38 -119.91
CA GLY A 368 31.10 -14.58 -120.89
C GLY A 368 31.73 -15.44 -122.00
N ARG A 369 32.45 -16.50 -121.62
CA ARG A 369 33.09 -17.43 -122.57
C ARG A 369 32.07 -18.20 -123.41
N THR A 370 30.93 -18.60 -122.84
CA THR A 370 29.84 -19.28 -123.55
C THR A 370 29.23 -18.37 -124.63
N ARG A 371 29.10 -17.07 -124.38
CA ARG A 371 28.68 -16.09 -125.41
C ARG A 371 29.70 -15.98 -126.54
N GLU A 372 30.99 -15.86 -126.22
CA GLU A 372 32.05 -15.83 -127.23
C GLU A 372 32.04 -17.09 -128.12
N MET A 373 31.82 -18.27 -127.52
CA MET A 373 31.66 -19.52 -128.27
C MET A 373 30.41 -19.50 -129.16
N THR A 374 29.29 -18.96 -128.68
CA THR A 374 28.05 -18.82 -129.47
C THR A 374 28.28 -17.98 -130.73
N ASP A 375 28.99 -16.86 -130.59
CA ASP A 375 29.34 -15.97 -131.69
C ASP A 375 30.28 -16.66 -132.70
N ALA A 376 31.30 -17.37 -132.20
CA ALA A 376 32.25 -18.11 -133.02
C ALA A 376 31.58 -19.25 -133.82
N ILE A 377 30.71 -20.04 -133.18
CA ILE A 377 29.98 -21.13 -133.86
C ILE A 377 28.98 -20.57 -134.87
N SER A 378 28.30 -19.46 -134.55
CA SER A 378 27.41 -18.76 -135.49
C SER A 378 28.18 -18.25 -136.72
N MET A 379 29.42 -17.77 -136.54
CA MET A 379 30.30 -17.40 -137.64
C MET A 379 30.68 -18.63 -138.50
N ILE A 380 31.00 -19.77 -137.88
CA ILE A 380 31.31 -21.01 -138.60
C ILE A 380 30.09 -21.51 -139.40
N GLU A 381 28.89 -21.47 -138.82
CA GLU A 381 27.65 -21.80 -139.53
C GLU A 381 27.44 -20.91 -140.75
N ASN A 382 27.65 -19.59 -140.60
CA ASN A 382 27.58 -18.64 -141.71
C ASN A 382 28.62 -18.93 -142.81
N VAL A 383 29.87 -19.23 -142.44
CA VAL A 383 30.93 -19.59 -143.39
C VAL A 383 30.59 -20.91 -144.11
N ALA A 384 30.07 -21.91 -143.38
CA ALA A 384 29.63 -23.17 -143.96
C ALA A 384 28.47 -22.99 -144.93
N PHE A 385 27.49 -22.14 -144.60
CA PHE A 385 26.38 -21.79 -145.49
C PHE A 385 26.87 -21.07 -146.75
N GLN A 386 27.74 -20.06 -146.61
CA GLN A 386 28.36 -19.37 -147.74
C GLN A 386 29.15 -20.33 -148.64
N THR A 387 29.91 -21.26 -148.03
CA THR A 387 30.67 -22.28 -148.75
C THR A 387 29.74 -23.24 -149.49
N HIS A 388 28.61 -23.61 -148.89
CA HIS A 388 27.59 -24.43 -149.53
C HIS A 388 27.00 -23.74 -150.77
N ILE A 389 26.65 -22.45 -150.67
CA ILE A 389 26.17 -21.64 -151.82
C ILE A 389 27.26 -21.52 -152.92
N LEU A 390 28.51 -21.24 -152.55
CA LEU A 390 29.63 -21.16 -153.50
C LEU A 390 29.86 -22.50 -154.22
N SER A 391 29.81 -23.60 -153.49
CA SER A 391 29.98 -24.95 -154.05
C SER A 391 28.83 -25.35 -154.97
N LEU A 392 27.60 -24.94 -154.66
CA LEU A 392 26.43 -25.15 -155.51
C LEU A 392 26.56 -24.35 -156.80
N ASN A 393 26.97 -23.08 -156.71
CA ASN A 393 27.24 -22.23 -157.88
C ASN A 393 28.36 -22.84 -158.75
N ALA A 394 29.44 -23.34 -158.13
CA ALA A 394 30.53 -24.00 -158.84
C ALA A 394 30.08 -25.33 -159.49
N ALA A 395 29.22 -26.10 -158.84
CA ALA A 395 28.66 -27.34 -159.39
C ALA A 395 27.74 -27.07 -160.59
N ILE A 396 26.97 -25.97 -160.56
CA ILE A 396 26.13 -25.49 -161.67
C ILE A 396 27.01 -25.06 -162.85
N GLU A 397 28.05 -24.25 -162.61
CA GLU A 397 28.97 -23.78 -163.65
C GLU A 397 29.76 -24.94 -164.29
N ALA A 398 30.19 -25.90 -163.47
CA ALA A 398 30.85 -27.12 -163.93
C ALA A 398 29.92 -28.02 -164.77
N ALA A 399 28.62 -28.05 -164.48
CA ALA A 399 27.63 -28.73 -165.33
C ALA A 399 27.42 -28.00 -166.67
N HIS A 400 27.54 -26.66 -166.68
CA HIS A 400 27.47 -25.82 -167.88
C HIS A 400 28.66 -26.07 -168.83
N ALA A 401 29.83 -26.39 -168.30
CA ALA A 401 31.05 -26.70 -169.06
C ALA A 401 31.09 -28.11 -169.70
N GLY A 402 30.05 -28.93 -169.55
CA GLY A 402 29.92 -30.25 -170.19
C GLY A 402 30.99 -31.26 -169.77
N GLU A 403 31.53 -32.05 -170.72
CA GLU A 403 32.50 -33.14 -170.44
C GLU A 403 33.82 -32.63 -169.81
N MET A 404 34.24 -31.39 -170.10
CA MET A 404 35.46 -30.78 -169.52
C MET A 404 35.29 -30.39 -168.05
N GLY A 405 34.04 -30.22 -167.58
CA GLY A 405 33.70 -29.81 -166.21
C GLY A 405 33.43 -30.95 -165.24
N ARG A 406 33.40 -32.23 -165.69
CA ARG A 406 33.01 -33.38 -164.84
C ARG A 406 33.86 -33.52 -163.57
N GLY A 407 35.18 -33.36 -163.67
CA GLY A 407 36.08 -33.43 -162.51
C GLY A 407 35.80 -32.31 -161.49
N PHE A 408 35.56 -31.09 -161.96
CA PHE A 408 35.23 -29.95 -161.11
C PHE A 408 33.84 -30.08 -160.48
N SER A 409 32.86 -30.64 -161.19
CA SER A 409 31.50 -30.87 -160.66
C SER A 409 31.50 -31.85 -159.48
N VAL A 410 32.32 -32.91 -159.54
CA VAL A 410 32.47 -33.87 -158.43
C VAL A 410 33.09 -33.20 -157.21
N VAL A 411 34.17 -32.42 -157.40
CA VAL A 411 34.80 -31.68 -156.31
C VAL A 411 33.84 -30.64 -155.72
N ALA A 412 33.10 -29.89 -156.54
CA ALA A 412 32.14 -28.91 -156.07
C ALA A 412 30.99 -29.55 -155.28
N ARG A 413 30.48 -30.72 -155.71
CA ARG A 413 29.48 -31.48 -154.95
C ARG A 413 30.02 -31.97 -153.61
N GLU A 414 31.25 -32.50 -153.59
CA GLU A 414 31.90 -32.97 -152.37
C GLU A 414 32.13 -31.82 -151.37
N VAL A 415 32.58 -30.65 -151.85
CA VAL A 415 32.72 -29.42 -151.05
C VAL A 415 31.36 -28.98 -150.51
N GLY A 416 30.28 -29.09 -151.30
CA GLY A 416 28.93 -28.76 -150.85
C GLY A 416 28.39 -29.70 -149.78
N THR A 417 28.67 -31.00 -149.90
CA THR A 417 28.33 -32.00 -148.87
C THR A 417 29.11 -31.75 -147.58
N LEU A 418 30.42 -31.48 -147.65
CA LEU A 418 31.24 -31.12 -146.49
C LEU A 418 30.78 -29.81 -145.82
N ALA A 419 30.36 -28.82 -146.62
CA ALA A 419 29.81 -27.56 -146.12
C ALA A 419 28.46 -27.76 -145.40
N SER A 420 27.56 -28.58 -145.95
CA SER A 420 26.29 -28.95 -145.29
C SER A 420 26.53 -29.73 -144.00
N GLN A 421 27.48 -30.67 -144.00
CA GLN A 421 27.89 -31.41 -142.80
C GLN A 421 28.52 -30.50 -141.73
N SER A 422 29.30 -29.50 -142.14
CA SER A 422 29.88 -28.49 -141.23
C SER A 422 28.80 -27.59 -140.64
N SER A 423 27.81 -27.16 -141.43
CA SER A 423 26.67 -26.38 -140.96
C SER A 423 25.82 -27.17 -139.96
N HIS A 424 25.51 -28.45 -140.24
CA HIS A 424 24.77 -29.30 -139.32
C HIS A 424 25.54 -29.55 -138.00
N SER A 425 26.86 -29.75 -138.09
CA SER A 425 27.73 -29.88 -136.92
C SER A 425 27.77 -28.59 -136.09
N ALA A 426 27.85 -27.43 -136.74
CA ALA A 426 27.80 -26.12 -136.08
C ALA A 426 26.46 -25.92 -135.36
N GLN A 427 25.32 -26.28 -135.98
CA GLN A 427 24.00 -26.22 -135.34
C GLN A 427 23.91 -27.11 -134.09
N ASN A 428 24.44 -28.35 -134.17
CA ASN A 428 24.46 -29.25 -133.02
C ASN A 428 25.36 -28.73 -131.89
N ILE A 429 26.51 -28.13 -132.21
CA ILE A 429 27.37 -27.48 -131.21
C ILE A 429 26.67 -26.25 -130.60
N ASN A 430 25.98 -25.44 -131.42
CA ASN A 430 25.23 -24.27 -130.95
C ASN A 430 24.11 -24.68 -129.98
N ALA A 431 23.41 -25.78 -130.24
CA ALA A 431 22.43 -26.35 -129.31
C ALA A 431 23.07 -26.72 -127.96
N LEU A 432 24.21 -27.43 -127.97
CA LEU A 432 24.95 -27.78 -126.75
C LEU A 432 25.46 -26.54 -125.97
N ILE A 433 25.88 -25.49 -126.68
CA ILE A 433 26.29 -24.23 -126.08
C ILE A 433 25.09 -23.52 -125.42
N ARG A 434 23.91 -23.50 -126.06
CA ARG A 434 22.68 -22.94 -125.46
C ARG A 434 22.25 -23.72 -124.22
N ASP A 435 22.34 -25.04 -124.24
CA ASP A 435 22.07 -25.87 -123.07
C ASP A 435 23.07 -25.59 -121.92
N SER A 436 24.33 -25.33 -122.28
CA SER A 436 25.36 -24.91 -121.32
C SER A 436 25.09 -23.52 -120.76
N ASP A 437 24.63 -22.57 -121.57
CA ASP A 437 24.24 -21.21 -121.15
C ASP A 437 23.08 -21.25 -120.14
N ASN A 438 22.03 -22.02 -120.44
CA ASN A 438 20.89 -22.25 -119.52
C ASN A 438 21.36 -22.87 -118.18
N SER A 439 22.33 -23.80 -118.24
CA SER A 439 22.90 -24.42 -117.04
C SER A 439 23.71 -23.44 -116.20
N VAL A 440 24.45 -22.53 -116.84
CA VAL A 440 25.22 -21.47 -116.17
C VAL A 440 24.30 -20.40 -115.58
N GLU A 441 23.22 -20.02 -116.28
CA GLU A 441 22.20 -19.11 -115.76
C GLU A 441 21.53 -19.68 -114.50
N THR A 442 21.13 -20.96 -114.55
CA THR A 442 20.59 -21.69 -113.40
C THR A 442 21.60 -21.74 -112.25
N GLY A 443 22.87 -22.05 -112.53
CA GLY A 443 23.94 -22.05 -111.54
C GLY A 443 24.16 -20.68 -110.90
N THR A 444 24.11 -19.61 -111.68
CA THR A 444 24.25 -18.21 -111.20
C THR A 444 23.10 -17.83 -110.26
N GLN A 445 21.88 -18.25 -110.58
CA GLN A 445 20.71 -18.02 -109.73
C GLN A 445 20.82 -18.78 -108.39
N LEU A 446 21.23 -20.06 -108.42
CA LEU A 446 21.46 -20.85 -107.19
C LEU A 446 22.55 -20.24 -106.31
N VAL A 447 23.63 -19.72 -106.89
CA VAL A 447 24.71 -19.04 -106.15
C VAL A 447 24.19 -17.76 -105.50
N LYS A 448 23.30 -17.01 -106.17
CA LYS A 448 22.68 -15.81 -105.59
C LYS A 448 21.80 -16.16 -104.38
N GLU A 449 20.92 -17.16 -104.52
CA GLU A 449 20.05 -17.63 -103.42
C GLU A 449 20.87 -18.16 -102.22
N LEU A 450 21.97 -18.85 -102.50
CA LEU A 450 22.87 -19.34 -101.45
C LEU A 450 23.58 -18.18 -100.74
N ASN A 451 23.97 -17.13 -101.46
CA ASN A 451 24.58 -15.93 -100.89
C ASN A 451 23.59 -15.18 -99.97
N GLU A 452 22.34 -15.00 -100.41
CA GLU A 452 21.26 -14.44 -99.58
C GLU A 452 21.04 -15.28 -98.30
N SER A 453 21.02 -16.61 -98.41
CA SER A 453 20.90 -17.52 -97.26
C SER A 453 22.08 -17.39 -96.27
N LEU A 454 23.30 -17.21 -96.76
CA LEU A 454 24.48 -17.00 -95.92
C LEU A 454 24.41 -15.65 -95.17
N GLN A 455 23.90 -14.60 -95.81
CA GLN A 455 23.68 -13.31 -95.15
C GLN A 455 22.62 -13.39 -94.04
N GLU A 456 21.54 -14.13 -94.26
CA GLU A 456 20.55 -14.41 -93.22
C GLU A 456 21.16 -15.17 -92.02
N ILE A 457 22.01 -16.16 -92.28
CA ILE A 457 22.74 -16.89 -91.23
C ILE A 457 23.66 -15.94 -90.43
N ILE A 458 24.42 -15.07 -91.10
CA ILE A 458 25.28 -14.09 -90.42
C ILE A 458 24.45 -13.17 -89.52
N GLN A 459 23.32 -12.68 -90.01
CA GLN A 459 22.44 -11.80 -89.25
C GLN A 459 21.81 -12.51 -88.04
N ALA A 460 21.37 -13.77 -88.21
CA ALA A 460 20.83 -14.59 -87.13
C ALA A 460 21.88 -14.93 -86.06
N ALA A 461 23.11 -15.25 -86.48
CA ALA A 461 24.23 -15.51 -85.58
C ALA A 461 24.61 -14.26 -84.77
N LYS A 462 24.65 -13.08 -85.40
CA LYS A 462 24.85 -11.80 -84.69
C LYS A 462 23.73 -11.51 -83.70
N GLY A 463 22.47 -11.70 -84.10
CA GLY A 463 21.32 -11.53 -83.20
C GLY A 463 21.38 -12.45 -81.98
N THR A 464 21.80 -13.70 -82.19
CA THR A 464 22.01 -14.69 -81.13
C THR A 464 23.12 -14.24 -80.16
N SER A 465 24.22 -13.71 -80.68
CA SER A 465 25.32 -13.18 -79.85
C SER A 465 24.87 -11.99 -78.99
N THR A 466 24.10 -11.05 -79.56
CA THR A 466 23.53 -9.92 -78.80
C THR A 466 22.61 -10.41 -77.67
N PHE A 467 21.72 -11.35 -77.96
CA PHE A 467 20.81 -11.90 -76.95
C PHE A 467 21.56 -12.61 -75.82
N LEU A 468 22.64 -13.33 -76.15
CA LEU A 468 23.49 -13.97 -75.15
C LEU A 468 24.26 -12.92 -74.31
N SER A 469 24.68 -11.80 -74.90
CA SER A 469 25.26 -10.69 -74.13
C SER A 469 24.27 -10.14 -73.10
N GLU A 470 23.01 -9.95 -73.47
CA GLU A 470 21.94 -9.51 -72.56
C GLU A 470 21.69 -10.54 -71.44
N ILE A 471 21.67 -11.85 -71.74
CA ILE A 471 21.55 -12.90 -70.71
C ILE A 471 22.72 -12.86 -69.73
N SER A 472 23.94 -12.60 -70.22
CA SER A 472 25.12 -12.50 -69.36
C SER A 472 25.01 -11.29 -68.40
N GLU A 473 24.51 -10.15 -68.88
CA GLU A 473 24.28 -8.98 -68.05
C GLU A 473 23.20 -9.23 -66.98
N ILE A 474 22.07 -9.83 -67.38
CA ILE A 474 21.00 -10.22 -66.45
C ILE A 474 21.51 -11.21 -65.40
N SER A 475 22.31 -12.20 -65.81
CA SER A 475 22.90 -13.18 -64.90
C SER A 475 23.84 -12.52 -63.89
N HIS A 476 24.61 -11.50 -64.32
CA HIS A 476 25.45 -10.72 -63.42
C HIS A 476 24.64 -9.92 -62.39
N GLN A 477 23.57 -9.25 -62.82
CA GLN A 477 22.66 -8.52 -61.93
C GLN A 477 21.95 -9.45 -60.92
N GLN A 478 21.51 -10.62 -61.37
CA GLN A 478 20.92 -11.63 -60.49
C GLN A 478 21.90 -12.14 -59.44
N ASN A 479 23.16 -12.34 -59.81
CA ASN A 479 24.20 -12.73 -58.86
C ASN A 479 24.41 -11.66 -57.77
N GLN A 480 24.45 -10.38 -58.14
CA GLN A 480 24.51 -9.27 -57.17
C GLN A 480 23.28 -9.26 -56.24
N SER A 481 22.08 -9.48 -56.78
CA SER A 481 20.85 -9.57 -55.97
C SER A 481 20.89 -10.76 -55.01
N ILE A 482 21.44 -11.90 -55.41
CA ILE A 482 21.63 -13.06 -54.53
C ILE A 482 22.57 -12.73 -53.37
N HIS A 483 23.66 -11.99 -53.62
CA HIS A 483 24.54 -11.54 -52.53
C HIS A 483 23.79 -10.66 -51.52
N GLU A 484 22.91 -9.77 -51.99
CA GLU A 484 22.09 -8.96 -51.10
C GLU A 484 21.10 -9.81 -50.29
N VAL A 485 20.41 -10.76 -50.93
CA VAL A 485 19.49 -11.68 -50.25
C VAL A 485 20.22 -12.53 -49.21
N THR A 486 21.43 -13.01 -49.54
CA THR A 486 22.27 -13.79 -48.62
C THR A 486 22.65 -12.96 -47.40
N SER A 487 23.03 -11.70 -47.59
CA SER A 487 23.32 -10.78 -46.48
C SER A 487 22.10 -10.56 -45.57
N ARG A 488 20.92 -10.34 -46.17
CA ARG A 488 19.66 -10.19 -45.42
C ARG A 488 19.29 -11.46 -44.63
N ILE A 489 19.55 -12.64 -45.18
CA ILE A 489 19.35 -13.92 -44.48
C ILE A 489 20.30 -14.07 -43.31
N SER A 490 21.55 -13.63 -43.44
CA SER A 490 22.49 -13.59 -42.30
C SER A 490 21.94 -12.74 -41.15
N THR A 491 21.43 -11.55 -41.45
CA THR A 491 20.80 -10.67 -40.44
C THR A 491 19.54 -11.30 -39.83
N LEU A 492 18.74 -12.01 -40.62
CA LEU A 492 17.59 -12.77 -40.10
C LEU A 492 18.04 -13.88 -39.16
N ASN A 493 19.12 -14.60 -39.50
CA ASN A 493 19.68 -15.65 -38.64
C ASN A 493 20.20 -15.07 -37.31
N ASP A 494 20.86 -13.91 -37.33
CA ASP A 494 21.28 -13.21 -36.11
C ASP A 494 20.07 -12.81 -35.25
N THR A 495 19.00 -12.32 -35.88
CA THR A 495 17.75 -11.99 -35.17
C THR A 495 17.10 -13.22 -34.55
N VAL A 496 17.07 -14.36 -35.26
CA VAL A 496 16.55 -15.63 -34.72
C VAL A 496 17.38 -16.10 -33.52
N ARG A 497 18.72 -15.98 -33.59
CA ARG A 497 19.61 -16.30 -32.45
C ARG A 497 19.39 -15.37 -31.26
N GLN A 498 19.20 -14.07 -31.51
CA GLN A 498 18.88 -13.10 -30.47
C GLN A 498 17.54 -13.41 -29.81
N ASN A 499 16.52 -13.75 -30.59
CA ASN A 499 15.21 -14.13 -30.08
C ASN A 499 15.31 -15.41 -29.23
N ALA A 500 16.09 -16.40 -29.64
CA ALA A 500 16.33 -17.60 -28.82
C ALA A 500 17.00 -17.25 -27.48
N GLY A 501 18.00 -16.35 -27.48
CA GLY A 501 18.61 -15.87 -26.24
C GLY A 501 17.64 -15.08 -25.35
N GLN A 502 16.75 -14.29 -25.94
CA GLN A 502 15.69 -13.58 -25.21
C GLN A 502 14.68 -14.55 -24.59
N VAL A 503 14.31 -15.60 -25.30
CA VAL A 503 13.43 -16.68 -24.81
C VAL A 503 14.03 -17.34 -23.57
N ASP A 504 15.33 -17.65 -23.58
CA ASP A 504 16.03 -18.23 -22.42
C ASP A 504 16.07 -17.27 -21.23
N ALA A 505 16.44 -16.00 -21.45
CA ALA A 505 16.45 -14.98 -20.40
C ALA A 505 15.05 -14.74 -19.79
N THR A 506 14.03 -14.79 -20.65
CA THR A 506 12.62 -14.66 -20.27
C THR A 506 12.17 -15.85 -19.42
N ALA A 507 12.60 -17.08 -19.75
CA ALA A 507 12.32 -18.27 -18.94
C ALA A 507 12.91 -18.17 -17.53
N GLN A 508 14.13 -17.65 -17.39
CA GLN A 508 14.77 -17.40 -16.09
C GLN A 508 13.99 -16.37 -15.27
N THR A 509 13.56 -15.29 -15.91
CA THR A 509 12.76 -14.24 -15.27
C THR A 509 11.43 -14.77 -14.75
N PHE A 510 10.72 -15.59 -15.54
CA PHE A 510 9.48 -16.21 -15.10
C PHE A 510 9.65 -17.23 -13.99
N SER A 511 10.75 -17.99 -13.99
CA SER A 511 11.06 -18.91 -12.89
C SER A 511 11.25 -18.15 -11.57
N SER A 512 11.96 -17.03 -11.59
CA SER A 512 12.11 -16.16 -10.41
C SER A 512 10.79 -15.51 -9.99
N LEU A 513 9.96 -15.10 -10.97
CA LEU A 513 8.66 -14.52 -10.69
C LEU A 513 7.72 -15.55 -10.05
N LEU A 514 7.71 -16.79 -10.54
CA LEU A 514 6.94 -17.90 -9.95
C LEU A 514 7.35 -18.14 -8.49
N GLU A 515 8.66 -18.20 -8.21
CA GLU A 515 9.17 -18.35 -6.85
C GLU A 515 8.69 -17.21 -5.93
N GLN A 516 8.76 -15.96 -6.39
CA GLN A 516 8.26 -14.81 -5.62
C GLN A 516 6.74 -14.87 -5.40
N THR A 517 5.98 -15.32 -6.40
CA THR A 517 4.53 -15.48 -6.30
C THR A 517 4.16 -16.61 -5.33
N GLU A 518 4.89 -17.73 -5.32
CA GLU A 518 4.72 -18.82 -4.35
C GLU A 518 5.06 -18.39 -2.93
N GLN A 519 6.14 -17.62 -2.75
CA GLN A 519 6.50 -17.02 -1.46
C GLN A 519 5.40 -16.08 -0.96
N LEU A 520 4.85 -15.23 -1.84
CA LEU A 520 3.73 -14.34 -1.49
C LEU A 520 2.46 -15.14 -1.18
N SER A 521 2.16 -16.19 -1.95
CA SER A 521 1.04 -17.11 -1.68
C SER A 521 1.16 -17.73 -0.30
N THR A 522 2.36 -18.20 0.06
CA THR A 522 2.67 -18.79 1.37
C THR A 522 2.57 -17.76 2.51
N ALA A 523 3.05 -16.54 2.29
CA ALA A 523 2.96 -15.47 3.28
C ALA A 523 1.49 -15.08 3.56
N VAL A 524 0.66 -15.02 2.51
CA VAL A 524 -0.75 -14.66 2.63
C VAL A 524 -1.61 -15.86 3.07
N SER A 525 -1.16 -17.10 2.85
CA SER A 525 -1.84 -18.32 3.32
C SER A 525 -1.86 -18.44 4.85
N LEU A 526 -0.87 -17.85 5.53
CA LEU A 526 -0.79 -17.77 7.00
C LEU A 526 -2.01 -17.06 7.62
N PHE A 527 -2.65 -16.15 6.88
CA PHE A 527 -3.82 -15.42 7.37
C PHE A 527 -5.11 -16.27 7.27
N LEU A 528 -5.72 -16.66 8.38
CA LEU A 528 -6.97 -17.41 8.36
C LEU A 528 -8.14 -16.46 8.10
N LEU A 529 -8.83 -16.65 6.98
CA LEU A 529 -10.01 -15.87 6.61
C LEU A 529 -11.29 -16.53 7.14
N PRO A 530 -12.35 -15.75 7.43
CA PRO A 530 -13.64 -16.30 7.82
C PRO A 530 -14.27 -17.10 6.67
N SER A 531 -15.01 -18.17 6.99
CA SER A 531 -15.63 -19.08 5.99
C SER A 531 -16.56 -18.38 5.00
N ASN A 532 -17.07 -17.21 5.35
CA ASN A 532 -17.98 -16.40 4.53
C ASN A 532 -17.25 -15.29 3.76
N ALA A 533 -15.91 -15.32 3.70
CA ALA A 533 -15.13 -14.28 3.04
C ALA A 533 -15.46 -14.11 1.54
N HIS A 534 -16.03 -15.14 0.89
CA HIS A 534 -16.53 -15.09 -0.49
C HIS A 534 -17.74 -14.15 -0.71
N GLU A 535 -18.48 -13.77 0.35
CA GLU A 535 -19.64 -12.87 0.26
C GLU A 535 -19.29 -11.40 0.52
N LEU A 536 -18.03 -11.08 0.80
CA LEU A 536 -17.60 -9.71 1.01
C LEU A 536 -17.57 -8.95 -0.33
N PRO A 537 -18.05 -7.69 -0.39
CA PRO A 537 -18.03 -6.91 -1.61
C PRO A 537 -16.59 -6.78 -2.12
N THR A 538 -16.37 -7.18 -3.38
CA THR A 538 -15.06 -7.15 -4.08
C THR A 538 -14.61 -5.73 -4.44
N THR A 539 -15.49 -4.74 -4.28
CA THR A 539 -15.17 -3.33 -4.42
C THR A 539 -14.82 -2.74 -3.06
N PRO A 540 -13.63 -2.11 -2.91
CA PRO A 540 -13.32 -1.38 -1.69
C PRO A 540 -14.35 -0.26 -1.56
N ASP A 541 -15.10 -0.27 -0.45
CA ASP A 541 -15.81 0.93 -0.04
C ASP A 541 -14.72 1.93 0.35
N THR A 542 -14.36 2.83 -0.59
CA THR A 542 -13.32 3.85 -0.42
C THR A 542 -13.63 4.80 0.75
N THR A 543 -14.82 4.70 1.34
CA THR A 543 -15.20 5.38 2.59
C THR A 543 -14.63 4.73 3.86
N LEU A 544 -14.12 3.49 3.79
CA LEU A 544 -13.62 2.74 4.96
C LEU A 544 -12.14 3.01 5.30
N ILE A 545 -11.39 3.69 4.42
CA ILE A 545 -9.99 4.09 4.66
C ILE A 545 -9.87 5.62 4.51
N PRO A 546 -10.21 6.43 5.53
CA PRO A 546 -10.05 7.88 5.47
C PRO A 546 -8.61 8.34 5.72
N ALA A 547 -7.64 7.43 5.90
CA ALA A 547 -6.34 7.74 6.51
C ALA A 547 -5.13 7.64 5.56
N LEU A 548 -5.34 7.48 4.25
CA LEU A 548 -4.25 7.41 3.26
C LEU A 548 -4.41 8.36 2.06
N SER A 549 -5.27 9.38 2.17
CA SER A 549 -5.33 10.50 1.22
C SER A 549 -4.68 11.75 1.79
#